data_AF-A0A5H2Y248-F1
#
_entry.id   AF-A0A5H2Y248-F1
#
_cell.length_a   1.000
_cell.length_b   1.000
_cell.length_c   1.000
_cell.angle_alpha   90.00
_cell.angle_beta   90.00
_cell.angle_gamma   90.00
#
_symmetry.space_group_name_H-M   'P 1'
#
loop_
_entity.id
_entity.type
_entity.pdbx_description
1 polymer ?
#
loop_
_entity_poly.entity_id
_entity_poly.type
_entity_poly.pdbx_seq_one_letter_code
_entity_poly.pdbx_strand_id
1 'polypeptide(L)'
;MQNIQTDIADNSKKRQNEQDAENICHQCVPLTSTVALKQAKQAQQMAALCAARSHAYQVEADGFALKYLAMLAQYGECHEYTVNAKTVWLKAREAIQARYPKS
;
A
#
# COMPACT_ATOMS: atom_id res chain seq x y z
N MET A 1 -37.82 -4.67 64.82
CA MET A 1 -36.80 -5.65 64.38
C MET A 1 -36.91 -5.74 62.86
N GLN A 2 -36.13 -4.95 62.12
CA GLN A 2 -36.24 -4.79 60.67
C GLN A 2 -35.24 -5.67 59.93
N ASN A 3 -35.72 -6.20 58.81
CA ASN A 3 -35.14 -7.14 57.85
C ASN A 3 -33.69 -6.84 57.44
N ILE A 4 -32.76 -7.72 57.80
CA ILE A 4 -31.37 -7.75 57.28
C ILE A 4 -31.26 -8.76 56.10
N GLN A 5 -32.26 -9.63 55.92
CA GLN A 5 -32.19 -10.72 54.94
C GLN A 5 -32.36 -10.27 53.47
N THR A 6 -32.99 -9.11 53.22
CA THR A 6 -33.32 -8.65 51.87
C THR A 6 -32.15 -7.97 51.13
N ASP A 7 -31.19 -7.37 51.85
CA ASP A 7 -30.12 -6.58 51.22
C ASP A 7 -28.95 -7.44 50.70
N ILE A 8 -28.84 -8.66 51.20
CA ILE A 8 -27.79 -9.62 50.80
C ILE A 8 -28.13 -10.27 49.44
N ALA A 9 -29.42 -10.52 49.19
CA ALA A 9 -29.87 -11.13 47.94
C ALA A 9 -29.76 -10.19 46.74
N ASP A 10 -29.98 -8.88 46.95
CA ASP A 10 -29.90 -7.87 45.88
C ASP A 10 -28.46 -7.59 45.45
N ASN A 11 -27.52 -7.55 46.41
CA ASN A 11 -26.10 -7.38 46.14
C ASN A 11 -25.43 -8.61 45.47
N SER A 12 -25.97 -9.82 45.66
CA SER A 12 -25.48 -11.00 44.94
C SER A 12 -25.90 -11.01 43.47
N LYS A 13 -27.13 -10.60 43.16
CA LYS A 13 -27.59 -10.47 41.76
C LYS A 13 -26.86 -9.35 41.02
N LYS A 14 -26.56 -8.24 41.70
CA LYS A 14 -25.79 -7.14 41.12
C LYS A 14 -24.36 -7.55 40.75
N ARG A 15 -23.69 -8.31 41.63
CA ARG A 15 -22.34 -8.83 41.39
C ARG A 15 -22.28 -9.88 40.28
N GLN A 16 -23.32 -10.70 40.12
CA GLN A 16 -23.41 -11.66 39.01
C GLN A 16 -23.64 -10.98 37.66
N ASN A 17 -24.50 -9.95 37.60
CA ASN A 17 -24.71 -9.19 36.35
C ASN A 17 -23.47 -8.38 35.91
N GLU A 18 -22.64 -7.91 36.85
CA GLU A 18 -21.37 -7.24 36.53
C GLU A 18 -20.30 -8.24 36.04
N GLN A 19 -20.26 -9.45 36.61
CA GLN A 19 -19.36 -10.51 36.15
C GLN A 19 -19.71 -11.03 34.74
N ASP A 20 -20.99 -11.07 34.38
CA ASP A 20 -21.45 -11.48 33.05
C ASP A 20 -21.23 -10.38 31.99
N ALA A 21 -21.16 -9.10 32.39
CA ALA A 21 -20.84 -7.98 31.48
C ALA A 21 -19.35 -7.93 31.10
N GLU A 22 -18.46 -8.34 31.99
CA GLU A 22 -17.01 -8.37 31.73
C GLU A 22 -16.57 -9.59 30.90
N ASN A 23 -17.37 -10.68 30.90
CA ASN A 23 -17.04 -11.91 30.16
C ASN A 23 -17.40 -11.87 28.66
N ILE A 24 -18.08 -10.81 28.19
CA ILE A 24 -18.46 -10.66 26.77
C ILE A 24 -17.28 -10.13 25.92
N CYS A 25 -16.19 -9.67 26.52
CA CYS A 25 -15.08 -9.01 25.80
C CYS A 25 -13.87 -9.91 25.50
N HIS A 26 -14.06 -11.22 25.31
CA HIS A 26 -12.96 -12.12 24.90
C HIS A 26 -13.16 -12.84 23.57
N GLN A 27 -14.26 -12.57 22.84
CA GLN A 27 -14.57 -13.24 21.57
C GLN A 27 -14.78 -12.33 20.36
N CYS A 28 -14.45 -11.05 20.46
CA CYS A 28 -14.33 -10.17 19.30
C CYS A 28 -12.86 -10.01 18.87
N VAL A 29 -12.15 -11.11 18.59
CA VAL A 29 -10.90 -11.02 17.80
C VAL A 29 -11.31 -10.67 16.36
N PRO A 30 -10.79 -9.60 15.75
CA PRO A 30 -11.52 -8.93 14.69
C PRO A 30 -11.23 -9.61 13.36
N LEU A 31 -12.24 -10.25 12.77
CA LEU A 31 -12.20 -10.65 11.35
C LEU A 31 -11.79 -9.45 10.45
N THR A 32 -12.15 -8.22 10.86
CA THR A 32 -11.74 -6.95 10.25
C THR A 32 -10.24 -6.67 10.33
N SER A 33 -9.54 -7.12 11.37
CA SER A 33 -8.08 -6.97 11.52
C SER A 33 -7.34 -7.75 10.45
N THR A 34 -7.75 -8.99 10.17
CA THR A 34 -7.10 -9.82 9.15
C THR A 34 -7.31 -9.29 7.74
N VAL A 35 -8.48 -8.71 7.44
CA VAL A 35 -8.78 -8.07 6.15
C VAL A 35 -7.93 -6.80 6.00
N ALA A 36 -7.88 -5.96 7.04
CA ALA A 36 -7.04 -4.76 7.06
C ALA A 36 -5.55 -5.09 6.88
N LEU A 37 -5.06 -6.15 7.52
CA LEU A 37 -3.68 -6.61 7.37
C LEU A 37 -3.38 -7.11 5.95
N LYS A 38 -4.31 -7.84 5.32
CA LYS A 38 -4.17 -8.27 3.91
C LYS A 38 -4.12 -7.08 2.96
N GLN A 39 -5.01 -6.11 3.14
CA GLN A 39 -5.04 -4.88 2.33
C GLN A 39 -3.78 -4.05 2.53
N ALA A 40 -3.31 -3.89 3.77
CA ALA A 40 -2.07 -3.19 4.07
C ALA A 40 -0.86 -3.86 3.39
N LYS A 41 -0.79 -5.19 3.41
CA LYS A 41 0.28 -5.95 2.74
C LYS A 41 0.23 -5.77 1.22
N GLN A 42 -0.96 -5.80 0.61
CA GLN A 42 -1.11 -5.53 -0.81
C GLN A 42 -0.71 -4.10 -1.18
N ALA A 43 -1.13 -3.11 -0.38
CA ALA A 43 -0.75 -1.71 -0.57
C ALA A 43 0.77 -1.52 -0.45
N GLN A 44 1.42 -2.18 0.52
CA GLN A 44 2.87 -2.16 0.67
C GLN A 44 3.58 -2.77 -0.55
N GLN A 45 3.09 -3.90 -1.06
CA GLN A 45 3.65 -4.55 -2.25
C GLN A 45 3.51 -3.65 -3.49
N MET A 46 2.35 -3.02 -3.68
CA MET A 46 2.14 -2.06 -4.77
C MET A 46 3.04 -0.84 -4.64
N ALA A 47 3.21 -0.29 -3.44
CA ALA A 47 4.12 0.82 -3.19
C ALA A 47 5.57 0.44 -3.52
N ALA A 48 6.01 -0.76 -3.14
CA ALA A 48 7.36 -1.26 -3.46
C ALA A 48 7.58 -1.42 -4.97
N LEU A 49 6.61 -1.98 -5.71
CA LEU A 49 6.69 -2.08 -7.17
C LEU A 49 6.74 -0.71 -7.84
N CYS A 50 5.90 0.23 -7.39
CA CYS A 50 5.93 1.61 -7.89
C CYS A 50 7.28 2.29 -7.64
N ALA A 51 7.85 2.13 -6.44
CA ALA A 51 9.16 2.69 -6.11
C ALA A 51 10.28 2.07 -6.98
N ALA A 52 10.30 0.74 -7.11
CA ALA A 52 11.27 0.04 -7.96
C ALA A 52 11.18 0.48 -9.43
N ARG A 53 9.96 0.63 -9.95
CA ARG A 53 9.73 1.13 -11.31
C ARG A 53 10.24 2.55 -11.49
N SER A 54 9.94 3.46 -10.57
CA SER A 54 10.41 4.85 -10.62
C SER A 54 11.93 4.93 -10.58
N HIS A 55 12.57 4.13 -9.72
CA HIS A 55 14.03 4.06 -9.65
C HIS A 55 14.64 3.53 -10.96
N ALA A 56 14.05 2.49 -11.56
CA ALA A 56 14.51 1.97 -12.84
C ALA A 56 14.41 3.01 -13.97
N TYR A 57 13.35 3.82 -14.01
CA TYR A 57 13.28 4.96 -14.94
C TYR A 57 14.43 5.93 -14.74
N GLN A 58 14.70 6.31 -13.49
CA GLN A 58 15.75 7.26 -13.15
C GLN A 58 17.15 6.79 -13.56
N VAL A 59 17.44 5.50 -13.37
CA VAL A 59 18.78 4.94 -13.64
C VAL A 59 18.95 4.55 -15.11
N GLU A 60 17.91 4.01 -15.74
CA GLU A 60 18.05 3.33 -17.03
C GLU A 60 17.43 4.08 -18.22
N ALA A 61 16.47 4.99 -18.00
CA ALA A 61 15.75 5.66 -19.10
C ALA A 61 15.95 7.17 -19.15
N ASP A 62 16.04 7.85 -18.01
CA ASP A 62 16.09 9.31 -17.94
C ASP A 62 17.33 9.87 -18.66
N GLY A 63 18.47 9.19 -18.54
CA GLY A 63 19.69 9.56 -19.28
C GLY A 63 19.50 9.51 -20.80
N PHE A 64 18.71 8.57 -21.32
CA PHE A 64 18.38 8.51 -22.75
C PHE A 64 17.33 9.56 -23.15
N ALA A 65 16.38 9.86 -22.27
CA ALA A 65 15.41 10.95 -22.48
C ALA A 65 16.13 12.29 -22.65
N LEU A 66 17.09 12.59 -21.77
CA LEU A 66 17.90 13.80 -21.83
C LEU A 66 18.73 13.86 -23.12
N LYS A 67 19.32 12.74 -23.55
CA LYS A 67 20.04 12.66 -24.83
C LYS A 67 19.10 12.94 -26.02
N TYR A 68 17.91 12.35 -26.03
CA TYR A 68 16.91 12.62 -27.07
C TYR A 68 16.53 14.11 -27.11
N LEU A 69 16.25 14.72 -25.96
CA LEU A 69 15.92 16.15 -25.88
C LEU A 69 17.08 17.04 -26.35
N ALA A 70 18.32 16.69 -26.04
CA ALA A 70 19.50 17.40 -26.52
C ALA A 70 19.64 17.30 -28.06
N MET A 71 19.49 16.09 -28.63
CA MET A 71 19.53 15.91 -30.09
C MET A 71 18.38 16.63 -30.79
N LEU A 72 17.19 16.59 -30.20
CA LEU A 72 16.01 17.29 -30.70
C LEU A 72 16.21 18.80 -30.75
N ALA A 73 16.78 19.39 -29.69
CA ALA A 73 17.07 20.82 -29.65
C ALA A 73 18.17 21.23 -30.63
N GLN A 74 19.15 20.36 -30.87
CA GLN A 74 20.29 20.66 -31.73
C GLN A 74 19.99 20.48 -33.23
N TYR A 75 19.27 19.42 -33.60
CA TYR A 75 19.13 19.00 -35.00
C TYR A 75 17.68 18.97 -35.50
N GLY A 76 16.69 19.10 -34.61
CA GLY A 76 15.27 18.94 -34.94
C GLY A 76 14.80 17.49 -35.00
N GLU A 77 13.50 17.30 -35.18
CA GLU A 77 12.82 16.00 -35.02
C GLU A 77 13.22 14.93 -36.05
N CYS A 78 13.41 15.33 -37.30
CA CYS A 78 13.62 14.41 -38.42
C CYS A 78 15.08 14.01 -38.62
N HIS A 79 16.01 14.60 -37.87
CA HIS A 79 17.43 14.29 -38.02
C HIS A 79 17.73 12.87 -37.51
N GLU A 80 18.60 12.15 -38.21
CA GLU A 80 18.91 10.73 -37.91
C GLU A 80 19.35 10.52 -36.45
N TYR A 81 20.21 11.38 -35.92
CA TYR A 81 20.62 11.34 -34.50
C TYR A 81 19.45 11.49 -33.52
N THR A 82 18.48 12.35 -33.83
CA THR A 82 17.28 12.54 -33.00
C THR A 82 16.40 11.31 -33.04
N VAL A 83 16.18 10.74 -34.23
CA VAL A 83 15.41 9.50 -34.41
C VAL A 83 16.07 8.34 -33.66
N ASN A 84 17.39 8.16 -33.81
CA ASN A 84 18.14 7.11 -33.13
C ASN A 84 18.07 7.28 -31.60
N ALA A 85 18.27 8.49 -31.08
CA ALA A 85 18.17 8.76 -29.64
C ALA A 85 16.75 8.48 -29.11
N LYS A 86 15.70 8.84 -29.87
CA LYS A 86 14.32 8.53 -29.54
C LYS A 86 14.09 7.02 -29.43
N THR A 87 14.54 6.26 -30.41
CA THR A 87 14.40 4.79 -30.43
C THR A 87 15.08 4.14 -29.22
N VAL A 88 16.28 4.59 -28.86
CA VAL A 88 16.99 4.06 -27.68
C VAL A 88 16.23 4.36 -26.40
N TRP A 89 15.74 5.59 -26.23
CA TRP A 89 14.93 5.97 -25.08
C TRP A 89 13.65 5.14 -24.97
N LEU A 90 12.92 4.96 -26.08
CA LEU A 90 11.69 4.15 -26.11
C LEU A 90 11.96 2.68 -25.76
N LYS A 91 13.02 2.07 -26.29
CA LYS A 91 13.41 0.70 -25.95
C LYS A 91 13.74 0.53 -24.46
N ALA A 92 14.48 1.48 -23.88
CA ALA A 92 14.78 1.45 -22.44
C ALA A 92 13.49 1.53 -21.60
N ARG A 93 12.57 2.40 -22.00
CA ARG A 93 11.25 2.55 -21.35
C ARG A 93 10.39 1.29 -21.47
N GLU A 94 10.35 0.66 -22.63
CA GLU A 94 9.63 -0.61 -22.84
C GLU A 94 10.20 -1.73 -21.96
N ALA A 95 11.53 -1.84 -21.87
CA ALA A 95 12.18 -2.83 -21.00
C ALA A 95 11.79 -2.66 -19.52
N ILE A 96 11.73 -1.41 -19.02
CA ILE A 96 11.28 -1.12 -17.65
C ILE A 96 9.81 -1.52 -17.46
N GLN A 97 8.94 -1.22 -18.42
CA GLN A 97 7.52 -1.58 -18.35
C GLN A 97 7.29 -3.08 -18.35
N ALA A 98 8.10 -3.83 -19.12
CA ALA A 98 8.06 -5.28 -19.11
C ALA A 98 8.49 -5.88 -17.77
N ARG A 99 9.51 -5.30 -17.10
CA ARG A 99 9.95 -5.74 -15.77
C ARG A 99 8.99 -5.35 -14.65
N TYR A 100 8.32 -4.20 -14.77
CA TYR A 100 7.42 -3.64 -13.76
C TYR A 100 6.07 -3.24 -14.38
N PRO A 101 5.20 -4.22 -14.69
CA PRO A 101 3.91 -3.97 -15.33
C PRO A 101 3.04 -3.09 -14.44
N LYS A 102 2.16 -2.29 -15.07
CA LYS A 102 1.07 -1.63 -14.35
C LYS A 102 0.05 -2.71 -13.98
N SER A 103 -0.18 -2.90 -12.68
CA SER A 103 -1.27 -3.70 -12.12
C SER A 103 -2.63 -3.23 -12.60
#